data_AF-A0A6N4TM20-F1
#
_entry.id   AF-A0A6N4TM20-F1
#
_cell.length_a   1.000
_cell.length_b   1.000
_cell.length_c   1.000
_cell.angle_alpha   90.00
_cell.angle_beta   90.00
_cell.angle_gamma   90.00
#
_symmetry.space_group_name_H-M   'P 1'
#
loop_
_entity.id
_entity.type
_entity.pdbx_description
1 polymer ?
#
loop_
_entity_poly.entity_id
_entity_poly.type
_entity_poly.pdbx_seq_one_letter_code
_entity_poly.pdbx_strand_id
1 'polypeptide(L)'
;MRKKRGYIDYDYEAAFTDPIDYSNERNIEKLLQQGKVKSVYTTKTIKAGNQFEVEIYPSFTKKESTGMNLKPRSSTAQKNLNDKNARKKLERLINANFSNGDLWVTLTYDNEHLPESMKDALKNIGNYMRRINYRREKMGLSNAKYIYITEYNPKKKIRCHHHLIMDGALSMDLVEKMWKYGKRNNVRRTQEDEDGGLTGLAKYLVKDPAGSKRWCSSKNLKKPVESKSYHAFRSRQVRKMVENRECVKELLEKRYKNRSLINFEIKKNEINGYFYVYARMTERRNQ
;
A
#
# COMPACT_ATOMS: atom_id res chain seq x y z
N MET A 1 33.58 -21.04 -13.31
CA MET A 1 32.23 -20.44 -13.26
C MET A 1 31.95 -19.89 -11.85
N ARG A 2 31.71 -18.59 -11.71
CA ARG A 2 31.48 -17.94 -10.40
C ARG A 2 30.02 -18.20 -9.96
N LYS A 3 29.81 -19.04 -8.94
CA LYS A 3 28.47 -19.33 -8.36
C LYS A 3 27.71 -18.01 -8.13
N LYS A 4 26.50 -17.86 -8.68
CA LYS A 4 25.60 -16.73 -8.37
C LYS A 4 25.41 -16.69 -6.85
N ARG A 5 25.79 -15.59 -6.21
CA ARG A 5 25.57 -15.38 -4.77
C ARG A 5 24.06 -15.33 -4.52
N GLY A 6 23.54 -16.24 -3.70
CA GLY A 6 22.15 -16.20 -3.23
C GLY A 6 22.01 -15.15 -2.12
N TYR A 7 21.16 -14.16 -2.34
CA TYR A 7 20.75 -13.18 -1.33
C TYR A 7 19.46 -13.64 -0.67
N ILE A 8 19.29 -13.37 0.62
CA ILE A 8 18.05 -13.69 1.33
C ILE A 8 17.02 -12.61 1.06
N ASP A 9 15.78 -13.02 0.76
CA ASP A 9 14.62 -12.15 0.85
C ASP A 9 14.21 -12.08 2.32
N TYR A 10 14.46 -10.95 2.96
CA TYR A 10 14.07 -10.70 4.35
C TYR A 10 13.13 -9.50 4.40
N ASP A 11 12.24 -9.47 5.39
CA ASP A 11 11.31 -8.36 5.57
C ASP A 11 12.08 -7.12 6.03
N TYR A 12 12.52 -6.28 5.08
CA TYR A 12 13.25 -5.04 5.38
C TYR A 12 12.38 -4.01 6.08
N GLU A 13 11.06 -4.08 5.94
CA GLU A 13 10.18 -3.25 6.75
C GLU A 13 10.26 -3.62 8.24
N ALA A 14 10.64 -4.87 8.51
CA ALA A 14 11.01 -5.35 9.83
C ALA A 14 12.37 -4.83 10.35
N ALA A 15 13.07 -3.99 9.60
CA ALA A 15 14.42 -3.56 9.94
C ALA A 15 14.51 -2.08 10.37
N PHE A 16 13.42 -1.31 10.38
CA PHE A 16 13.51 0.13 10.69
C PHE A 16 13.48 0.42 12.20
N THR A 17 14.29 1.40 12.63
CA THR A 17 14.17 2.02 13.96
C THR A 17 13.49 3.38 13.85
N ASP A 18 14.04 4.40 13.15
CA ASP A 18 13.37 5.72 12.97
C ASP A 18 13.83 6.51 11.72
N PRO A 19 13.09 7.55 11.25
CA PRO A 19 13.57 8.49 10.23
C PRO A 19 14.86 9.19 10.66
N ILE A 20 15.75 9.48 9.71
CA ILE A 20 16.97 10.23 10.02
C ILE A 20 16.60 11.70 10.30
N ASP A 21 17.07 12.22 11.44
CA ASP A 21 17.03 13.65 11.73
C ASP A 21 18.17 14.35 10.97
N TYR A 22 17.78 15.21 10.02
CA TYR A 22 18.71 15.94 9.16
C TYR A 22 19.17 17.27 9.76
N SER A 23 18.64 17.69 10.92
CA SER A 23 19.02 18.97 11.55
C SER A 23 20.43 18.98 12.15
N ASN A 24 21.08 17.80 12.25
CA ASN A 24 22.39 17.64 12.87
C ASN A 24 23.39 16.98 11.91
N GLU A 25 24.09 17.79 11.12
CA GLU A 25 25.08 17.34 10.13
C GLU A 25 26.18 16.45 10.74
N ARG A 26 26.62 16.76 11.97
CA ARG A 26 27.61 15.97 12.71
C ARG A 26 27.10 14.58 13.09
N ASN A 27 25.78 14.43 13.26
CA ASN A 27 25.14 13.13 13.42
C ASN A 27 25.18 12.35 12.10
N ILE A 28 24.81 12.97 10.97
CA ILE A 28 24.85 12.34 9.63
C ILE A 28 26.25 11.81 9.31
N GLU A 29 27.30 12.60 9.55
CA GLU A 29 28.69 12.18 9.35
C GLU A 29 29.07 10.97 10.20
N LYS A 30 28.73 10.98 11.50
CA LYS A 30 28.92 9.82 12.38
C LYS A 30 28.17 8.59 11.88
N LEU A 31 26.94 8.76 11.38
CA LEU A 31 26.13 7.66 10.87
C LEU A 31 26.74 7.02 9.61
N LEU A 32 27.36 7.82 8.75
CA LEU A 32 28.05 7.37 7.53
C LEU A 32 29.38 6.68 7.83
N GLN A 33 30.13 7.15 8.83
CA GLN A 33 31.42 6.58 9.25
C GLN A 33 31.26 5.22 9.95
N GLN A 34 30.17 5.00 10.71
CA GLN A 34 29.89 3.72 11.39
C GLN A 34 29.50 2.57 10.44
N GLY A 35 29.11 2.86 9.20
CA GLY A 35 28.74 1.85 8.22
C GLY A 35 29.97 1.11 7.68
N LYS A 36 30.22 -0.13 8.12
CA LYS A 36 31.17 -1.04 7.44
C LYS A 36 30.54 -1.54 6.12
N VAL A 37 30.62 -0.73 5.06
CA VAL A 37 29.85 -0.97 3.82
C VAL A 37 30.62 -1.81 2.78
N LYS A 38 30.31 -3.11 2.74
CA LYS A 38 30.46 -3.95 1.53
C LYS A 38 29.17 -4.73 1.21
N SER A 39 27.99 -4.17 1.48
CA SER A 39 26.72 -4.80 1.08
C SER A 39 26.28 -4.37 -0.33
N VAL A 40 25.60 -5.30 -1.02
CA VAL A 40 24.89 -5.01 -2.29
C VAL A 40 23.51 -4.47 -1.94
N TYR A 41 23.11 -3.37 -2.57
CA TYR A 41 21.77 -2.82 -2.43
C TYR A 41 20.81 -3.43 -3.45
N THR A 42 19.64 -3.84 -2.98
CA THR A 42 18.50 -4.20 -3.81
C THR A 42 17.57 -3.00 -3.93
N THR A 43 17.07 -2.80 -5.14
CA THR A 43 16.01 -1.87 -5.47
C THR A 43 14.80 -2.68 -5.90
N LYS A 44 13.75 -2.67 -5.09
CA LYS A 44 12.43 -3.18 -5.46
C LYS A 44 11.61 -2.02 -5.99
N THR A 45 10.93 -2.22 -7.11
CA THR A 45 10.00 -1.25 -7.66
C THR A 45 8.61 -1.84 -7.77
N ILE A 46 7.58 -1.05 -7.49
CA ILE A 46 6.19 -1.48 -7.55
C ILE A 46 5.41 -0.48 -8.40
N LYS A 47 4.79 -0.93 -9.50
CA LYS A 47 3.87 -0.13 -10.31
C LYS A 47 2.42 -0.52 -10.01
N ALA A 48 1.62 0.45 -9.60
CA ALA A 48 0.20 0.31 -9.27
C ALA A 48 -0.59 1.44 -9.95
N GLY A 49 -1.13 1.17 -11.15
CA GLY A 49 -1.75 2.21 -11.97
C GLY A 49 -0.72 3.27 -12.37
N ASN A 50 -1.02 4.53 -12.07
CA ASN A 50 -0.12 5.67 -12.27
C ASN A 50 0.88 5.86 -11.11
N GLN A 51 0.72 5.12 -10.00
CA GLN A 51 1.62 5.19 -8.85
C GLN A 51 2.83 4.26 -9.06
N PHE A 52 4.01 4.74 -8.64
CA PHE A 52 5.26 4.01 -8.73
C PHE A 52 6.07 4.16 -7.44
N GLU A 53 6.33 3.05 -6.77
CA GLU A 53 7.13 3.01 -5.54
C GLU A 53 8.52 2.44 -5.81
N VAL A 54 9.52 2.97 -5.11
CA VAL A 54 10.91 2.53 -5.15
C VAL A 54 11.39 2.28 -3.72
N GLU A 55 11.81 1.05 -3.45
CA GLU A 55 12.34 0.60 -2.15
C GLU A 55 13.78 0.15 -2.35
N ILE A 56 14.74 0.90 -1.78
CA ILE A 56 16.17 0.64 -1.85
C ILE A 56 16.64 0.17 -0.47
N TYR A 57 17.15 -1.05 -0.38
CA TYR A 57 17.54 -1.68 0.88
C TYR A 57 18.78 -2.55 0.72
N PRO A 58 19.64 -2.68 1.74
CA PRO A 58 20.79 -3.57 1.69
C PRO A 58 20.33 -5.02 1.52
N SER A 59 21.15 -5.86 0.91
CA SER A 59 20.90 -7.29 0.76
C SER A 59 22.02 -8.08 1.39
N PHE A 60 21.62 -9.11 2.14
CA PHE A 60 22.51 -9.92 2.94
C PHE A 60 22.50 -11.36 2.42
N THR A 61 23.67 -11.99 2.44
CA THR A 61 23.79 -13.45 2.35
C THR A 61 23.39 -14.10 3.67
N LYS A 62 23.14 -15.41 3.66
CA LYS A 62 22.80 -16.18 4.88
C LYS A 62 23.83 -16.03 5.99
N LYS A 63 25.12 -16.06 5.62
CA LYS A 63 26.23 -15.89 6.58
C LYS A 63 26.23 -14.50 7.22
N GLU A 64 25.99 -13.44 6.45
CA GLU A 64 25.93 -12.06 6.96
C GLU A 64 24.72 -11.85 7.87
N SER A 65 23.55 -12.37 7.48
CA SER A 65 22.33 -12.26 8.28
C SER A 65 22.46 -12.93 9.65
N THR A 66 23.07 -14.12 9.73
CA THR A 66 23.28 -14.83 11.00
C THR A 66 24.28 -14.08 11.89
N GLY A 67 25.33 -13.48 11.32
CA GLY A 67 26.31 -12.71 12.08
C GLY A 67 25.80 -11.39 12.66
N MET A 68 24.71 -10.84 12.13
CA MET A 68 24.14 -9.55 12.57
C MET A 68 23.16 -9.67 13.74
N ASN A 69 22.85 -10.88 14.24
CA ASN A 69 21.94 -11.10 15.37
C ASN A 69 20.65 -10.25 15.29
N LEU A 70 20.00 -10.25 14.12
CA LEU A 70 18.70 -9.60 13.95
C LEU A 70 17.70 -10.24 14.93
N LYS A 71 17.48 -9.59 16.08
CA LYS A 71 16.63 -10.13 17.14
C LYS A 71 15.20 -10.34 16.59
N PRO A 72 14.52 -11.45 16.94
CA PRO A 72 13.09 -11.56 16.70
C PRO A 72 12.38 -10.39 17.40
N ARG A 73 11.48 -9.73 16.67
CA ARG A 73 10.71 -8.58 17.17
C ARG A 73 9.75 -9.02 18.27
N SER A 74 9.40 -8.09 19.15
CA SER A 74 8.26 -8.30 20.07
C SER A 74 6.98 -8.55 19.27
N SER A 75 6.03 -9.28 19.86
CA SER A 75 4.73 -9.57 19.23
C SER A 75 3.99 -8.30 18.79
N THR A 76 4.07 -7.22 19.59
CA THR A 76 3.51 -5.91 19.27
C THR A 76 4.16 -5.27 18.06
N ALA A 77 5.51 -5.27 17.98
CA ALA A 77 6.23 -4.72 16.85
C ALA A 77 5.96 -5.50 15.54
N GLN A 78 5.79 -6.82 15.64
CA GLN A 78 5.39 -7.66 14.51
C GLN A 78 3.96 -7.35 14.05
N LYS A 79 3.02 -7.16 14.99
CA LYS A 79 1.64 -6.79 14.66
C LYS A 79 1.58 -5.44 13.93
N ASN A 80 2.25 -4.42 14.46
CA ASN A 80 2.30 -3.09 13.84
C ASN A 80 2.86 -3.12 12.42
N LEU A 81 3.90 -3.95 12.20
CA LEU A 81 4.47 -4.17 10.88
C LEU A 81 3.47 -4.82 9.93
N ASN A 82 2.79 -5.88 10.37
CA ASN A 82 1.79 -6.57 9.56
C ASN A 82 0.65 -5.62 9.16
N ASP A 83 0.20 -4.77 10.08
CA ASP A 83 -0.84 -3.78 9.84
C ASP A 83 -0.39 -2.73 8.81
N LYS A 84 0.86 -2.28 8.90
CA LYS A 84 1.46 -1.36 7.93
C LYS A 84 1.57 -2.00 6.54
N ASN A 85 2.05 -3.24 6.46
CA ASN A 85 2.15 -4.00 5.21
C ASN A 85 0.77 -4.26 4.60
N ALA A 86 -0.24 -4.54 5.42
CA ALA A 86 -1.62 -4.73 4.99
C ALA A 86 -2.20 -3.44 4.37
N ARG A 87 -1.96 -2.27 5.01
CA ARG A 87 -2.35 -0.95 4.48
C ARG A 87 -1.73 -0.67 3.12
N LYS A 88 -0.40 -0.83 3.00
CA LYS A 88 0.32 -0.67 1.73
C LYS A 88 -0.23 -1.58 0.64
N LYS A 89 -0.48 -2.85 0.99
CA LYS A 89 -1.03 -3.82 0.04
C LYS A 89 -2.41 -3.40 -0.48
N LEU A 90 -3.28 -2.89 0.40
CA LEU A 90 -4.58 -2.40 -0.02
C LEU A 90 -4.45 -1.16 -0.92
N GLU A 91 -3.63 -0.17 -0.53
CA GLU A 91 -3.39 1.04 -1.31
C GLU A 91 -2.89 0.72 -2.73
N ARG A 92 -1.88 -0.16 -2.84
CA ARG A 92 -1.36 -0.64 -4.13
C ARG A 92 -2.42 -1.35 -4.96
N LEU A 93 -3.29 -2.15 -4.32
CA LEU A 93 -4.37 -2.87 -5.02
C LEU A 93 -5.44 -1.91 -5.53
N ILE A 94 -5.79 -0.88 -4.75
CA ILE A 94 -6.73 0.17 -5.15
C ILE A 94 -6.18 0.92 -6.36
N ASN A 95 -4.97 1.48 -6.24
CA ASN A 95 -4.33 2.26 -7.32
C ASN A 95 -4.11 1.45 -8.60
N ALA A 96 -3.92 0.12 -8.50
CA ALA A 96 -3.77 -0.75 -9.67
C ALA A 96 -5.08 -0.99 -10.45
N ASN A 97 -6.25 -0.68 -9.88
CA ASN A 97 -7.54 -1.09 -10.42
C ASN A 97 -8.58 0.02 -10.55
N PHE A 98 -8.46 1.08 -9.76
CA PHE A 98 -9.42 2.16 -9.72
C PHE A 98 -8.74 3.50 -9.95
N SER A 99 -9.48 4.44 -10.52
CA SER A 99 -9.03 5.78 -10.88
C SER A 99 -10.15 6.80 -10.65
N ASN A 100 -9.95 8.04 -11.08
CA ASN A 100 -10.99 9.05 -11.09
C ASN A 100 -12.24 8.56 -11.86
N GLY A 101 -13.44 8.81 -11.33
CA GLY A 101 -14.72 8.45 -11.97
C GLY A 101 -15.24 7.03 -11.67
N ASP A 102 -14.49 6.20 -10.96
CA ASP A 102 -15.02 4.98 -10.35
C ASP A 102 -15.97 5.30 -9.20
N LEU A 103 -16.49 4.29 -8.50
CA LEU A 103 -17.50 4.46 -7.46
C LEU A 103 -16.92 4.24 -6.07
N TRP A 104 -17.18 5.19 -5.18
CA TRP A 104 -17.04 5.02 -3.75
C TRP A 104 -18.42 5.02 -3.11
N VAL A 105 -18.74 3.90 -2.47
CA VAL A 105 -20.06 3.57 -1.96
C VAL A 105 -19.97 3.30 -0.46
N THR A 106 -20.88 3.88 0.30
CA THR A 106 -21.14 3.53 1.69
C THR A 106 -22.55 2.99 1.81
N LEU A 107 -22.67 1.69 2.13
CA LEU A 107 -23.93 0.99 2.28
C LEU A 107 -24.28 0.91 3.76
N THR A 108 -25.47 1.36 4.13
CA THR A 108 -25.95 1.38 5.51
C THR A 108 -27.15 0.46 5.67
N TYR A 109 -27.45 0.07 6.91
CA TYR A 109 -28.65 -0.70 7.23
C TYR A 109 -29.71 0.21 7.82
N ASP A 110 -30.99 0.02 7.46
CA ASP A 110 -32.11 0.53 8.25
C ASP A 110 -32.30 -0.30 9.54
N ASN A 111 -33.25 0.06 10.40
CA ASN A 111 -33.40 -0.60 11.70
C ASN A 111 -33.96 -2.03 11.58
N GLU A 112 -34.79 -2.28 10.56
CA GLU A 112 -35.46 -3.57 10.34
C GLU A 112 -34.49 -4.63 9.80
N HIS A 113 -33.47 -4.20 9.07
CA HIS A 113 -32.51 -5.11 8.40
C HIS A 113 -31.12 -5.14 9.05
N LEU A 114 -30.97 -4.63 10.27
CA LEU A 114 -29.68 -4.67 10.99
C LEU A 114 -29.19 -6.12 11.13
N PRO A 115 -27.95 -6.43 10.71
CA PRO A 115 -27.43 -7.79 10.82
C PRO A 115 -27.12 -8.13 12.28
N GLU A 116 -27.58 -9.29 12.72
CA GLU A 116 -27.34 -9.83 14.07
C GLU A 116 -25.88 -10.25 14.28
N SER A 117 -25.17 -10.57 13.19
CA SER A 117 -23.78 -10.99 13.25
C SER A 117 -22.94 -10.48 12.07
N MET A 118 -21.61 -10.52 12.24
CA MET A 118 -20.67 -10.25 11.13
C MET A 118 -20.89 -11.21 9.95
N LYS A 119 -21.31 -12.46 10.21
CA LYS A 119 -21.60 -13.45 9.16
C LYS A 119 -22.80 -13.01 8.32
N ASP A 120 -23.85 -12.47 8.94
CA ASP A 120 -25.03 -11.98 8.24
C ASP A 120 -24.73 -10.72 7.43
N ALA A 121 -23.94 -9.80 8.00
CA ALA A 121 -23.45 -8.64 7.28
C ALA A 121 -22.66 -9.04 6.02
N LEU A 122 -21.79 -10.05 6.13
CA LEU A 122 -21.03 -10.59 5.00
C LEU A 122 -21.92 -11.32 3.97
N LYS A 123 -22.96 -12.01 4.42
CA LYS A 123 -23.97 -12.63 3.54
C LYS A 123 -24.73 -11.57 2.73
N ASN A 124 -25.13 -10.48 3.38
CA ASN A 124 -25.88 -9.39 2.78
C ASN A 124 -25.07 -8.66 1.70
N ILE A 125 -23.81 -8.29 1.99
CA ILE A 125 -22.92 -7.68 0.98
C ILE A 125 -22.59 -8.67 -0.16
N GLY A 126 -22.45 -9.97 0.14
CA GLY A 126 -22.29 -11.00 -0.87
C GLY A 126 -23.50 -11.12 -1.81
N ASN A 127 -24.73 -11.06 -1.26
CA ASN A 127 -25.96 -11.03 -2.04
C ASN A 127 -26.05 -9.78 -2.92
N TYR A 128 -25.63 -8.63 -2.39
CA TYR A 128 -25.55 -7.38 -3.14
C TYR A 128 -24.60 -7.48 -4.34
N MET A 129 -23.39 -7.99 -4.15
CA MET A 129 -22.43 -8.19 -5.25
C MET A 129 -22.95 -9.16 -6.32
N ARG A 130 -23.68 -10.21 -5.90
CA ARG A 130 -24.35 -11.12 -6.85
C ARG A 130 -25.41 -10.41 -7.69
N ARG A 131 -26.23 -9.53 -7.09
CA ARG A 131 -27.22 -8.72 -7.82
C ARG A 131 -26.56 -7.75 -8.80
N ILE A 132 -25.48 -7.09 -8.38
CA ILE A 132 -24.68 -6.22 -9.25
C ILE A 132 -24.17 -6.98 -10.47
N ASN A 133 -23.51 -8.13 -10.26
CA ASN A 133 -22.95 -8.91 -11.36
C ASN A 133 -24.02 -9.51 -12.28
N TYR A 134 -25.15 -9.95 -11.73
CA TYR A 134 -26.30 -10.40 -12.54
C TYR A 134 -26.81 -9.28 -13.45
N ARG A 135 -26.93 -8.06 -12.93
CA ARG A 135 -27.35 -6.91 -13.75
C ARG A 135 -26.33 -6.58 -14.84
N ARG A 136 -25.03 -6.68 -14.53
CA ARG A 136 -23.94 -6.50 -15.51
C ARG A 136 -24.01 -7.55 -16.61
N GLU A 137 -24.20 -8.81 -16.26
CA GLU A 137 -24.34 -9.91 -17.22
C GLU A 137 -25.51 -9.66 -18.19
N LYS A 138 -26.67 -9.23 -17.69
CA LYS A 138 -27.82 -8.85 -18.53
C LYS A 138 -27.57 -7.66 -19.45
N MET A 139 -26.54 -6.88 -19.17
CA MET A 139 -26.09 -5.74 -19.99
C MET A 139 -24.86 -6.08 -20.84
N GLY A 140 -24.42 -7.34 -20.88
CA GLY A 140 -23.23 -7.76 -21.62
C GLY A 140 -21.90 -7.31 -21.01
N LEU A 141 -21.89 -6.88 -19.74
CA LEU A 141 -20.71 -6.40 -19.03
C LEU A 141 -20.03 -7.53 -18.24
N SER A 142 -18.70 -7.48 -18.17
CA SER A 142 -17.93 -8.38 -17.29
C SER A 142 -18.23 -8.15 -15.81
N ASN A 143 -17.96 -9.13 -14.96
CA ASN A 143 -18.07 -9.00 -13.50
C ASN A 143 -17.37 -7.74 -12.96
N ALA A 144 -18.00 -7.10 -11.97
CA ALA A 144 -17.50 -5.90 -11.34
C ALA A 144 -16.16 -6.15 -10.63
N LYS A 145 -15.25 -5.19 -10.78
CA LYS A 145 -14.08 -5.03 -9.93
C LYS A 145 -14.51 -4.27 -8.69
N TYR A 146 -14.21 -4.82 -7.52
CA TYR A 146 -14.52 -4.14 -6.28
C TYR A 146 -13.60 -4.51 -5.13
N ILE A 147 -13.54 -3.63 -4.14
CA ILE A 147 -13.00 -3.90 -2.81
C ILE A 147 -14.00 -3.35 -1.79
N TYR A 148 -14.32 -4.12 -0.74
CA TYR A 148 -15.14 -3.64 0.36
C TYR A 148 -14.56 -3.96 1.72
N ILE A 149 -14.97 -3.17 2.70
CA ILE A 149 -14.68 -3.33 4.12
C ILE A 149 -16.00 -3.24 4.87
N THR A 150 -16.25 -4.22 5.73
CA THR A 150 -17.43 -4.22 6.60
C THR A 150 -17.03 -3.68 7.97
N GLU A 151 -17.69 -2.62 8.39
CA GLU A 151 -17.58 -2.07 9.73
C GLU A 151 -18.70 -2.65 10.59
N TYR A 152 -18.32 -3.46 11.57
CA TYR A 152 -19.25 -4.10 12.49
C TYR A 152 -18.57 -4.24 13.85
N ASN A 153 -19.04 -3.50 14.85
CA ASN A 153 -18.56 -3.65 16.21
C ASN A 153 -19.71 -3.52 17.22
N PRO A 154 -20.28 -4.66 17.67
CA PRO A 154 -21.40 -4.65 18.61
C PRO A 154 -20.97 -4.09 19.97
N LYS A 155 -19.71 -4.31 20.39
CA LYS A 155 -19.18 -3.81 21.67
C LYS A 155 -19.02 -2.29 21.69
N LYS A 156 -18.66 -1.68 20.56
CA LYS A 156 -18.48 -0.22 20.43
C LYS A 156 -19.75 0.50 19.96
N LYS A 157 -20.90 -0.18 19.89
CA LYS A 157 -22.16 0.34 19.33
C LYS A 157 -21.99 0.96 17.92
N ILE A 158 -21.02 0.47 17.14
CA ILE A 158 -20.84 0.93 15.76
C ILE A 158 -21.89 0.24 14.91
N ARG A 159 -22.85 1.03 14.40
CA ARG A 159 -23.89 0.55 13.48
C ARG A 159 -23.22 -0.05 12.24
N CYS A 160 -23.68 -1.23 11.83
CA CYS A 160 -23.11 -1.92 10.69
C CYS A 160 -23.19 -1.06 9.43
N HIS A 161 -22.09 -0.96 8.70
CA HIS A 161 -22.05 -0.37 7.37
C HIS A 161 -20.91 -0.97 6.55
N HIS A 162 -21.00 -0.84 5.23
CA HIS A 162 -19.96 -1.32 4.31
C HIS A 162 -19.40 -0.13 3.53
N HIS A 163 -18.08 0.01 3.52
CA HIS A 163 -17.40 0.86 2.53
C HIS A 163 -16.98 0.00 1.34
N LEU A 164 -17.21 0.50 0.14
CA LEU A 164 -17.01 -0.20 -1.11
C LEU A 164 -16.38 0.75 -2.14
N ILE A 165 -15.34 0.28 -2.83
CA ILE A 165 -14.85 0.87 -4.07
C ILE A 165 -15.20 -0.11 -5.19
N MET A 166 -15.76 0.39 -6.29
CA MET A 166 -16.18 -0.41 -7.43
C MET A 166 -15.93 0.33 -8.74
N ASP A 167 -15.67 -0.41 -9.83
CA ASP A 167 -15.54 0.23 -11.14
C ASP A 167 -16.81 0.99 -11.57
N GLY A 168 -16.61 2.05 -12.36
CA GLY A 168 -17.65 2.99 -12.76
C GLY A 168 -18.63 2.55 -13.85
N ALA A 169 -18.64 1.27 -14.26
CA ALA A 169 -19.40 0.81 -15.44
C ALA A 169 -20.93 0.78 -15.25
N LEU A 170 -21.42 0.89 -14.02
CA LEU A 170 -22.85 1.05 -13.72
C LEU A 170 -23.13 2.47 -13.22
N SER A 171 -24.34 2.98 -13.46
CA SER A 171 -24.78 4.27 -12.91
C SER A 171 -24.93 4.21 -11.39
N MET A 172 -24.74 5.36 -10.74
CA MET A 172 -24.84 5.48 -9.28
C MET A 172 -26.22 5.05 -8.76
N ASP A 173 -27.29 5.50 -9.44
CA ASP A 173 -28.68 5.15 -9.08
C ASP A 173 -28.94 3.65 -9.12
N LEU A 174 -28.41 2.95 -10.14
CA LEU A 174 -28.58 1.52 -10.27
C LEU A 174 -27.82 0.80 -9.15
N VAL A 175 -26.59 1.23 -8.88
CA VAL A 175 -25.74 0.69 -7.82
C VAL A 175 -26.37 0.87 -6.44
N GLU A 176 -26.97 2.04 -6.18
CA GLU A 176 -27.70 2.32 -4.94
C GLU A 176 -28.95 1.44 -4.82
N LYS A 177 -29.77 1.38 -5.86
CA LYS A 177 -31.03 0.62 -5.87
C LYS A 177 -30.84 -0.89 -5.66
N MET A 178 -29.67 -1.45 -5.96
CA MET A 178 -29.38 -2.86 -5.73
C MET A 178 -29.18 -3.22 -4.25
N TRP A 179 -28.95 -2.23 -3.39
CA TRP A 179 -28.90 -2.41 -1.94
C TRP A 179 -30.32 -2.36 -1.37
N LYS A 180 -30.74 -3.46 -0.74
CA LYS A 180 -32.13 -3.65 -0.29
C LYS A 180 -32.32 -3.53 1.22
N TYR A 181 -31.25 -3.26 1.96
CA TYR A 181 -31.23 -3.36 3.43
C TYR A 181 -31.13 -2.00 4.14
N GLY A 182 -31.18 -0.90 3.40
CA GLY A 182 -31.13 0.44 3.96
C GLY A 182 -31.36 1.53 2.93
N LYS A 183 -31.79 2.70 3.42
CA LYS A 183 -32.24 3.83 2.61
C LYS A 183 -31.29 5.03 2.61
N ARG A 184 -30.32 5.08 3.53
CA ARG A 184 -29.37 6.21 3.69
C ARG A 184 -27.98 5.81 3.20
N ASN A 185 -27.89 5.42 1.94
CA ASN A 185 -26.61 5.07 1.33
C ASN A 185 -25.92 6.34 0.82
N ASN A 186 -24.63 6.25 0.56
CA ASN A 186 -23.90 7.30 -0.14
C ASN A 186 -23.17 6.67 -1.31
N VAL A 187 -23.50 7.10 -2.53
CA VAL A 187 -22.80 6.69 -3.75
C VAL A 187 -22.21 7.95 -4.36
N ARG A 188 -20.89 7.97 -4.53
CA ARG A 188 -20.19 9.08 -5.16
C ARG A 188 -19.11 8.60 -6.10
N ARG A 189 -18.65 9.48 -6.98
CA ARG A 189 -17.50 9.22 -7.83
C ARG A 189 -16.20 9.33 -7.02
N THR A 190 -15.25 8.45 -7.27
CA THR A 190 -13.88 8.57 -6.76
C THR A 190 -13.22 9.79 -7.42
N GLN A 191 -12.42 10.49 -6.64
CA GLN A 191 -11.56 11.56 -7.10
C GLN A 191 -10.13 11.23 -6.67
N GLU A 192 -9.19 11.35 -7.61
CA GLU A 192 -7.78 11.17 -7.31
C GLU A 192 -7.26 12.33 -6.47
N ASP A 193 -6.31 12.03 -5.59
CA ASP A 193 -5.54 13.02 -4.86
C ASP A 193 -4.66 13.85 -5.82
N GLU A 194 -4.03 14.91 -5.33
CA GLU A 194 -3.11 15.76 -6.12
C GLU A 194 -1.96 14.95 -6.76
N ASP A 195 -1.54 13.85 -6.12
CA ASP A 195 -0.51 12.94 -6.61
C ASP A 195 -1.00 11.95 -7.70
N GLY A 196 -2.28 12.05 -8.08
CA GLY A 196 -2.97 11.22 -9.05
C GLY A 196 -3.40 9.86 -8.50
N GLY A 197 -3.10 9.53 -7.24
CA GLY A 197 -3.49 8.27 -6.62
C GLY A 197 -4.82 8.36 -5.88
N LEU A 198 -5.26 7.23 -5.31
CA LEU A 198 -6.38 7.13 -4.37
C LEU A 198 -5.85 6.85 -2.95
N THR A 199 -4.75 7.51 -2.58
CA THR A 199 -4.06 7.31 -1.29
C THR A 199 -4.95 7.72 -0.13
N GLY A 200 -5.58 8.89 -0.21
CA GLY A 200 -6.47 9.43 0.81
C GLY A 200 -7.65 8.49 1.05
N LEU A 201 -8.24 7.99 -0.03
CA LEU A 201 -9.32 7.01 0.01
C LEU A 201 -8.87 5.69 0.64
N ALA A 202 -7.71 5.15 0.25
CA ALA A 202 -7.16 3.93 0.83
C ALA A 202 -6.92 4.09 2.34
N LYS A 203 -6.34 5.23 2.77
CA LYS A 203 -6.13 5.54 4.19
C LYS A 203 -7.44 5.65 4.97
N TYR A 204 -8.47 6.25 4.37
CA TYR A 204 -9.79 6.33 4.98
C TYR A 204 -10.38 4.95 5.21
N LEU A 205 -10.34 4.07 4.21
CA LEU A 205 -10.86 2.71 4.28
C LEU A 205 -10.21 1.87 5.38
N VAL A 206 -8.91 2.04 5.63
CA VAL A 206 -8.17 1.27 6.65
C VAL A 206 -8.16 1.95 8.02
N LYS A 207 -8.91 3.04 8.23
CA LYS A 207 -8.99 3.69 9.54
C LYS A 207 -9.75 2.79 10.52
N ASP A 208 -9.04 1.85 11.13
CA ASP A 208 -9.46 1.05 12.28
C ASP A 208 -8.48 1.25 13.43
N PRO A 209 -8.91 1.78 14.58
CA PRO A 209 -8.06 1.91 15.76
C PRO A 209 -7.63 0.56 16.39
N ALA A 210 -8.18 -0.60 15.97
CA ALA A 210 -7.90 -1.90 16.59
C ALA A 210 -7.07 -2.90 15.74
N GLY A 211 -6.72 -2.55 14.49
CA GLY A 211 -5.84 -3.37 13.64
C GLY A 211 -6.45 -4.69 13.14
N SER A 212 -7.77 -4.75 12.93
CA SER A 212 -8.46 -6.00 12.59
C SER A 212 -9.33 -5.98 11.34
N LYS A 213 -9.56 -4.80 10.72
CA LYS A 213 -10.38 -4.70 9.50
C LYS A 213 -9.75 -5.50 8.35
N ARG A 214 -10.38 -6.63 8.03
CA ARG A 214 -10.12 -7.41 6.81
C ARG A 214 -10.95 -6.82 5.67
N TRP A 215 -10.30 -6.53 4.55
CA TRP A 215 -11.01 -6.20 3.31
C TRP A 215 -11.32 -7.47 2.51
N CYS A 216 -12.36 -7.40 1.70
CA CYS A 216 -12.70 -8.40 0.70
C CYS A 216 -12.66 -7.76 -0.68
N SER A 217 -12.37 -8.55 -1.71
CA SER A 217 -12.18 -8.04 -3.06
C SER A 217 -12.69 -9.02 -4.11
N SER A 218 -13.01 -8.50 -5.30
CA SER A 218 -13.29 -9.35 -6.46
C SER A 218 -12.03 -10.11 -6.91
N LYS A 219 -12.23 -11.22 -7.64
CA LYS A 219 -11.13 -12.09 -8.11
C LYS A 219 -10.41 -11.55 -9.36
N ASN A 220 -11.03 -10.62 -10.08
CA ASN A 220 -10.55 -10.08 -11.36
C ASN A 220 -9.72 -8.78 -11.22
N LEU A 221 -9.25 -8.46 -10.01
CA LEU A 221 -8.35 -7.33 -9.79
C LEU A 221 -6.94 -7.61 -10.33
N LYS A 222 -6.38 -6.63 -11.04
CA LYS A 222 -4.99 -6.61 -11.46
C LYS A 222 -4.10 -6.45 -10.23
N LYS A 223 -3.08 -7.31 -10.10
CA LYS A 223 -2.07 -7.16 -9.06
C LYS A 223 -1.06 -6.08 -9.45
N PRO A 224 -0.49 -5.34 -8.50
CA PRO A 224 0.61 -4.42 -8.78
C PRO A 224 1.81 -5.18 -9.37
N VAL A 225 2.54 -4.53 -10.27
CA VAL A 225 3.70 -5.14 -10.95
C VAL A 225 4.95 -4.85 -10.13
N GLU A 226 5.60 -5.90 -9.63
CA GLU A 226 6.83 -5.81 -8.87
C GLU A 226 8.05 -6.18 -9.72
N SER A 227 9.17 -5.46 -9.53
CA SER A 227 10.47 -5.86 -10.07
C SER A 227 11.57 -5.66 -9.03
N LYS A 228 12.65 -6.45 -9.11
CA LYS A 228 13.81 -6.34 -8.23
C LYS A 228 15.09 -6.17 -9.07
N SER A 229 15.97 -5.28 -8.65
CA SER A 229 17.28 -5.04 -9.26
C SER A 229 18.37 -4.89 -8.19
N TYR A 230 19.51 -5.55 -8.38
CA TYR A 230 20.67 -5.45 -7.48
C TYR A 230 21.68 -4.39 -7.90
N HIS A 231 21.37 -3.66 -8.97
CA HIS A 231 22.31 -2.79 -9.68
C HIS A 231 21.76 -1.40 -10.00
N ALA A 232 20.47 -1.16 -9.73
CA ALA A 232 19.81 0.11 -10.02
C ALA A 232 20.38 1.27 -9.20
N PHE A 233 20.58 1.05 -7.90
CA PHE A 233 21.26 2.00 -7.01
C PHE A 233 22.40 1.31 -6.28
N ARG A 234 23.62 1.76 -6.51
CA ARG A 234 24.82 1.28 -5.83
C ARG A 234 25.00 1.98 -4.48
N SER A 235 25.78 1.38 -3.59
CA SER A 235 26.03 1.92 -2.25
C SER A 235 26.56 3.36 -2.26
N ARG A 236 27.35 3.76 -3.28
CA ARG A 236 27.78 5.15 -3.48
C ARG A 236 26.62 6.11 -3.74
N GLN A 237 25.62 5.70 -4.53
CA GLN A 237 24.44 6.52 -4.79
C GLN A 237 23.57 6.63 -3.54
N VAL A 238 23.43 5.54 -2.78
CA VAL A 238 22.68 5.57 -1.51
C VAL A 238 23.36 6.50 -0.49
N ARG A 239 24.70 6.47 -0.36
CA ARG A 239 25.42 7.44 0.48
C ARG A 239 25.18 8.88 0.01
N LYS A 240 25.27 9.15 -1.30
CA LYS A 240 24.98 10.48 -1.86
C LYS A 240 23.56 10.95 -1.49
N MET A 241 22.56 10.06 -1.52
CA MET A 241 21.18 10.36 -1.12
C MET A 241 21.05 10.70 0.37
N VAL A 242 21.88 10.10 1.23
CA VAL A 242 21.90 10.37 2.68
C VAL A 242 22.62 11.68 2.97
N GLU A 243 23.74 11.93 2.29
CA GLU A 243 24.56 13.15 2.43
C GLU A 243 23.83 14.40 1.92
N ASN A 244 23.09 14.26 0.80
CA ASN A 244 22.36 15.36 0.19
C ASN A 244 20.94 14.89 -0.23
N ARG A 245 19.92 15.26 0.57
CA ARG A 245 18.51 14.95 0.27
C ARG A 245 18.02 15.54 -1.05
N GLU A 246 18.54 16.69 -1.45
CA GLU A 246 18.07 17.39 -2.65
C GLU A 246 18.41 16.58 -3.91
N CYS A 247 19.51 15.83 -3.90
CA CYS A 247 19.89 14.99 -5.03
C CYS A 247 19.00 13.75 -5.21
N VAL A 248 18.18 13.39 -4.23
CA VAL A 248 17.30 12.21 -4.29
C VAL A 248 16.31 12.34 -5.45
N LYS A 249 15.71 13.53 -5.61
CA LYS A 249 14.79 13.82 -6.71
C LYS A 249 15.48 13.64 -8.06
N GLU A 250 16.62 14.30 -8.25
CA GLU A 250 17.39 14.23 -9.49
C GLU A 250 17.77 12.78 -9.83
N LEU A 251 18.29 12.02 -8.86
CA LEU A 251 18.71 10.63 -9.06
C LEU A 251 17.54 9.71 -9.44
N LEU A 252 16.39 9.86 -8.78
CA LEU A 252 15.21 9.04 -9.04
C LEU A 252 14.57 9.38 -10.38
N GLU A 253 14.36 10.66 -10.68
CA GLU A 253 13.72 11.10 -11.94
C GLU A 253 14.63 10.87 -13.16
N LYS A 254 15.96 10.97 -13.00
CA LYS A 254 16.92 10.59 -14.06
C LYS A 254 16.87 9.10 -14.37
N ARG A 255 16.72 8.26 -13.34
CA ARG A 255 16.67 6.80 -13.48
C ARG A 255 15.34 6.32 -14.03
N TYR A 256 14.25 6.87 -13.51
CA TYR A 256 12.87 6.52 -13.88
C TYR A 256 12.26 7.67 -14.67
N LYS A 257 12.63 7.73 -15.96
CA LYS A 257 12.12 8.73 -16.90
C LYS A 257 10.59 8.73 -16.93
N ASN A 258 10.00 9.89 -17.21
CA ASN A 258 8.55 10.13 -17.28
C ASN A 258 7.82 9.95 -15.94
N ARG A 259 8.53 10.08 -14.81
CA ARG A 259 7.93 10.07 -13.48
C ARG A 259 8.41 11.27 -12.69
N SER A 260 7.55 11.73 -11.78
CA SER A 260 7.85 12.81 -10.85
C SER A 260 7.83 12.30 -9.42
N LEU A 261 8.79 12.73 -8.62
CA LEU A 261 8.86 12.37 -7.20
C LEU A 261 7.73 13.07 -6.44
N ILE A 262 6.92 12.29 -5.69
CA ILE A 262 5.90 12.82 -4.77
C ILE A 262 6.52 13.04 -3.39
N ASN A 263 7.08 11.97 -2.82
CA ASN A 263 7.73 12.02 -1.52
C ASN A 263 8.76 10.90 -1.38
N PHE A 264 9.62 11.02 -0.37
CA PHE A 264 10.57 9.99 -0.02
C PHE A 264 10.95 10.06 1.46
N GLU A 265 11.40 8.92 1.95
CA GLU A 265 11.83 8.69 3.32
C GLU A 265 13.13 7.89 3.31
N ILE A 266 14.10 8.31 4.11
CA ILE A 266 15.36 7.59 4.31
C ILE A 266 15.46 7.23 5.79
N LYS A 267 15.70 5.96 6.07
CA LYS A 267 15.86 5.41 7.43
C LYS A 267 17.21 4.76 7.58
N LYS A 268 17.75 4.77 8.80
CA LYS A 268 18.87 3.92 9.19
C LYS A 268 18.34 2.80 10.07
N ASN A 269 18.88 1.60 9.89
CA ASN A 269 18.70 0.53 10.85
C ASN A 269 19.84 0.59 11.86
N GLU A 270 19.52 0.71 13.15
CA GLU A 270 20.52 0.78 14.23
C GLU A 270 21.30 -0.51 14.46
N ILE A 271 20.71 -1.67 14.17
CA ILE A 271 21.30 -2.99 14.38
C ILE A 271 22.39 -3.27 13.33
N ASN A 272 22.08 -3.07 12.06
CA ASN A 272 22.98 -3.39 10.94
C ASN A 272 23.73 -2.15 10.39
N GLY A 273 23.33 -0.94 10.79
CA GLY A 273 23.97 0.32 10.42
C GLY A 273 23.69 0.79 8.99
N TYR A 274 22.87 0.08 8.21
CA TYR A 274 22.61 0.41 6.81
C TYR A 274 21.41 1.35 6.63
N PHE A 275 21.44 2.07 5.51
CA PHE A 275 20.38 2.97 5.08
C PHE A 275 19.35 2.27 4.20
N TYR A 276 18.11 2.70 4.30
CA TYR A 276 16.97 2.23 3.54
C TYR A 276 16.24 3.44 2.97
N VAL A 277 15.92 3.42 1.69
CA VAL A 277 15.22 4.51 1.01
C VAL A 277 13.89 4.00 0.50
N TYR A 278 12.81 4.70 0.84
CA TYR A 278 11.50 4.54 0.25
C TYR A 278 11.16 5.81 -0.51
N ALA A 279 10.72 5.69 -1.76
CA ALA A 279 10.25 6.82 -2.54
C ALA A 279 8.97 6.46 -3.27
N ARG A 280 8.07 7.45 -3.37
CA ARG A 280 6.83 7.35 -4.13
C ARG A 280 6.86 8.38 -5.25
N MET A 281 6.56 7.93 -6.45
CA MET A 281 6.57 8.70 -7.68
C MET A 281 5.23 8.50 -8.41
N THR A 282 4.85 9.46 -9.23
CA THR A 282 3.69 9.37 -10.12
C THR A 282 4.14 9.47 -11.58
N GLU A 283 3.42 8.84 -12.50
CA GLU A 283 3.65 9.04 -13.93
C GLU A 283 3.35 10.49 -14.31
N ARG A 284 4.25 11.13 -15.06
CA ARG A 284 4.02 12.48 -15.57
C ARG A 284 2.85 12.40 -16.54
N ARG A 285 1.77 13.13 -16.23
CA ARG A 285 0.72 13.38 -17.21
C ARG A 285 1.35 14.26 -18.28
N ASN A 286 1.33 13.81 -19.53
CA ASN A 286 1.62 14.70 -20.65
C ASN A 286 0.54 15.79 -20.57
N GLN A 287 0.95 17.02 -20.26
CA GLN A 287 0.12 18.20 -20.53
C GLN A 287 0.13 18.44 -22.03
#